data_AF-A0A6V7XS50-F1
#
_entry.id   AF-A0A6V7XS50-F1
#
_cell.length_a   1.000
_cell.length_b   1.000
_cell.length_c   1.000
_cell.angle_alpha   90.00
_cell.angle_beta   90.00
_cell.angle_gamma   90.00
#
_symmetry.space_group_name_H-M   'P 1'
#
loop_
_entity.id
_entity.type
_entity.pdbx_description
1 polymer ?
#
loop_
_entity_poly.entity_id
_entity_poly.type
_entity_poly.pdbx_seq_one_letter_code
_entity_poly.pdbx_strand_id
1 'polypeptide(L)'
;MKANNDFDIIALLHLQAWEEGGAHGGPQFLVFHRELLKAFELSMREASYKLFQSTDVCLAYWDSTLDGRLPTPKDSYFFTADFIGSTNASGQVIDGPFSPWETLMNTDYLERAVGVGGTCYKEEYINWQMQQTKIENIIAYTAIPDPGKCPSKVYSGNPELAHGGPHTFIGGNMAYITTSANDPVFYNHHCFVDFVRKKNKILIL
;
A
#
# COMPACT_ATOMS: atom_id res chain seq x y z
N MET A 1 7.46 -9.88 14.29
CA MET A 1 6.85 -8.56 14.05
C MET A 1 5.50 -8.43 14.76
N LYS A 2 4.46 -9.19 14.38
CA LYS A 2 3.15 -9.07 15.06
C LYS A 2 3.21 -9.44 16.56
N ALA A 3 3.84 -10.56 16.90
CA ALA A 3 3.98 -11.02 18.29
C ALA A 3 4.81 -10.10 19.22
N ASN A 4 5.56 -9.16 18.67
CA ASN A 4 6.38 -8.21 19.43
C ASN A 4 5.98 -6.75 19.17
N ASN A 5 4.77 -6.52 18.66
CA ASN A 5 4.16 -5.21 18.40
C ASN A 5 4.86 -4.31 17.37
N ASP A 6 6.01 -4.69 16.79
CA ASP A 6 6.69 -3.90 15.76
C ASP A 6 5.77 -3.61 14.56
N PHE A 7 4.94 -4.59 14.17
CA PHE A 7 3.98 -4.40 13.07
C PHE A 7 2.99 -3.27 13.41
N ASP A 8 2.44 -3.31 14.63
CA ASP A 8 1.41 -2.36 15.07
C ASP A 8 1.99 -0.96 15.27
N ILE A 9 3.24 -0.85 15.75
CA ILE A 9 3.95 0.42 15.84
C ILE A 9 4.08 1.05 14.45
N ILE A 10 4.47 0.27 13.43
CA ILE A 10 4.64 0.80 12.06
C ILE A 10 3.29 1.17 11.45
N ALA A 11 2.24 0.36 11.68
CA ALA A 11 0.89 0.70 11.25
C ALA A 11 0.38 1.99 11.91
N LEU A 12 0.70 2.19 13.19
CA LEU A 12 0.36 3.40 13.94
C LEU A 12 1.10 4.65 13.42
N LEU A 13 2.37 4.50 13.01
CA LEU A 13 3.12 5.61 12.40
C LEU A 13 2.44 6.12 11.12
N HIS A 14 1.89 5.20 10.30
CA HIS A 14 1.13 5.58 9.11
C HIS A 14 -0.16 6.35 9.47
N LEU A 15 -0.92 5.85 10.46
CA LEU A 15 -2.12 6.52 10.97
C LEU A 15 -1.81 7.94 11.45
N GLN A 16 -0.82 8.10 12.31
CA GLN A 16 -0.43 9.40 12.88
C GLN A 16 0.05 10.37 11.80
N ALA A 17 0.86 9.89 10.85
CA ALA A 17 1.32 10.72 9.75
C ALA A 17 0.19 11.13 8.79
N TRP A 18 -0.91 10.37 8.71
CA TRP A 18 -2.12 10.85 8.04
C TRP A 18 -2.79 11.99 8.83
N GLU A 19 -2.99 11.83 10.14
CA GLU A 19 -3.63 12.84 10.99
C GLU A 19 -2.87 14.17 11.01
N GLU A 20 -1.54 14.10 10.92
CA GLU A 20 -0.64 15.26 10.87
C GLU A 20 -0.48 15.84 9.44
N GLY A 21 -1.05 15.20 8.42
CA GLY A 21 -0.90 15.61 7.01
C GLY A 21 0.48 15.32 6.42
N GLY A 22 1.29 14.48 7.07
CA GLY A 22 2.67 14.13 6.69
C GLY A 22 2.82 12.93 5.75
N ALA A 23 1.77 12.15 5.50
CA ALA A 23 1.84 10.95 4.66
C ALA A 23 1.19 11.08 3.28
N HIS A 24 0.17 11.94 3.13
CA HIS A 24 -0.70 12.03 1.97
C HIS A 24 -1.07 13.48 1.64
N GLY A 25 -1.69 13.69 0.49
CA GLY A 25 -2.22 14.97 0.02
C GLY A 25 -1.17 15.88 -0.62
N GLY A 26 0.06 15.40 -0.82
CA GLY A 26 1.20 16.27 -1.07
C GLY A 26 2.50 15.61 -1.53
N PRO A 27 3.54 16.43 -1.80
CA PRO A 27 4.83 15.98 -2.33
C PRO A 27 5.56 14.94 -1.46
N GLN A 28 5.24 14.87 -0.17
CA GLN A 28 5.82 13.96 0.80
C GLN A 28 5.39 12.50 0.62
N PHE A 29 4.29 12.23 -0.10
CA PHE A 29 3.70 10.90 -0.27
C PHE A 29 4.75 9.82 -0.60
N LEU A 30 5.53 10.03 -1.66
CA LEU A 30 6.51 9.04 -2.12
C LEU A 30 7.67 8.83 -1.14
N VAL A 31 8.13 9.91 -0.50
CA VAL A 31 9.28 9.87 0.42
C VAL A 31 8.88 9.24 1.74
N PHE A 32 7.74 9.63 2.30
CA PHE A 32 7.20 9.08 3.53
C PHE A 32 7.02 7.56 3.43
N HIS A 33 6.33 7.08 2.39
CA HIS A 33 6.10 5.66 2.22
C HIS A 33 7.40 4.88 1.98
N ARG A 34 8.38 5.45 1.27
CA ARG A 34 9.70 4.80 1.13
C ARG A 34 10.40 4.62 2.47
N GLU A 35 10.38 5.63 3.32
CA GLU A 35 10.98 5.58 4.65
C GLU A 35 10.22 4.63 5.59
N LEU A 36 8.89 4.58 5.49
CA LEU A 36 8.05 3.62 6.19
C LEU A 36 8.37 2.16 5.78
N LEU A 37 8.52 1.90 4.47
CA LEU A 37 8.90 0.58 3.95
C LEU A 37 10.31 0.17 4.39
N LYS A 38 11.25 1.12 4.44
CA LYS A 38 12.59 0.88 4.96
C LYS A 38 12.54 0.48 6.44
N ALA A 39 11.77 1.19 7.26
CA ALA A 39 11.57 0.83 8.66
C ALA A 39 10.97 -0.58 8.79
N PHE A 40 9.95 -0.89 7.97
CA PHE A 40 9.33 -2.21 7.95
C PHE A 40 10.29 -3.33 7.55
N GLU A 41 11.07 -3.16 6.49
CA GLU A 41 12.05 -4.16 6.06
C GLU A 41 13.14 -4.39 7.12
N LEU A 42 13.61 -3.33 7.78
CA LEU A 42 14.59 -3.44 8.86
C LEU A 42 14.02 -4.21 10.07
N SER A 43 12.80 -3.90 10.51
CA SER A 43 12.14 -4.63 11.59
C SER A 43 11.85 -6.09 11.21
N MET A 44 11.54 -6.37 9.95
CA MET A 44 11.37 -7.73 9.45
C MET A 44 12.68 -8.52 9.48
N ARG A 45 13.79 -7.91 9.04
CA ARG A 45 15.12 -8.52 9.11
C ARG A 45 15.57 -8.75 10.55
N GLU A 46 15.29 -7.83 11.45
CA GLU A 46 15.57 -7.98 12.88
C GLU A 46 14.77 -9.15 13.48
N ALA A 47 13.46 -9.23 13.21
CA ALA A 47 12.61 -10.33 13.65
C ALA A 47 13.08 -11.68 13.07
N SER A 48 13.46 -11.70 11.79
CA SER A 48 14.00 -12.89 11.13
C SER A 48 15.33 -13.33 11.76
N TYR A 49 16.22 -12.39 12.09
CA TYR A 49 17.46 -12.71 12.79
C TYR A 49 17.19 -13.30 14.17
N LYS A 50 16.25 -12.73 14.93
CA LYS A 50 15.85 -13.25 16.25
C LYS A 50 15.28 -14.67 16.19
N LEU A 51 14.47 -15.00 15.18
CA LEU A 51 13.78 -16.28 15.08
C LEU A 51 14.57 -17.37 14.34
N PHE A 52 15.27 -16.98 13.27
CA PHE A 52 15.86 -17.90 12.30
C PHE A 52 17.38 -17.71 12.13
N GLN A 53 17.99 -16.78 12.87
CA GLN A 53 19.42 -16.45 12.76
C GLN A 53 19.83 -16.06 11.33
N SER A 54 18.90 -15.48 10.58
CA SER A 54 19.08 -15.04 9.20
C SER A 54 18.48 -13.65 8.99
N THR A 55 19.19 -12.81 8.23
CA THR A 55 18.67 -11.53 7.73
C THR A 55 18.25 -11.62 6.26
N ASP A 56 18.25 -12.83 5.69
CA ASP A 56 17.88 -13.12 4.30
C ASP A 56 16.36 -13.17 4.14
N VAL A 57 15.73 -12.04 4.44
CA VAL A 57 14.33 -11.76 4.18
C VAL A 57 14.25 -10.36 3.57
N CYS A 58 13.39 -10.20 2.58
CA CYS A 58 13.18 -8.92 1.92
C CYS A 58 11.69 -8.71 1.67
N LEU A 59 11.32 -7.43 1.53
CA LEU A 59 9.93 -7.08 1.30
C LEU A 59 9.62 -7.22 -0.19
N ALA A 60 8.76 -8.19 -0.54
CA ALA A 60 8.32 -8.38 -1.91
C ALA A 60 7.30 -7.31 -2.32
N TYR A 61 7.28 -6.92 -3.59
CA TYR A 61 6.22 -6.07 -4.13
C TYR A 61 5.07 -6.91 -4.67
N TRP A 62 3.86 -6.36 -4.64
CA TRP A 62 2.70 -6.92 -5.32
C TRP A 62 2.41 -6.13 -6.61
N ASP A 63 2.79 -6.70 -7.75
CA ASP A 63 2.46 -6.13 -9.07
C ASP A 63 1.03 -6.50 -9.44
N SER A 64 0.08 -5.73 -8.88
CA SER A 64 -1.35 -5.95 -9.14
C SER A 64 -1.75 -5.74 -10.61
N THR A 65 -0.88 -5.17 -11.46
CA THR A 65 -1.19 -5.07 -12.90
C THR A 65 -1.36 -6.46 -13.52
N LEU A 66 -0.66 -7.47 -13.00
CA LEU A 66 -0.77 -8.86 -13.45
C LEU A 66 -2.14 -9.46 -13.10
N ASP A 67 -2.61 -9.25 -11.87
CA ASP A 67 -3.94 -9.69 -11.42
C ASP A 67 -5.05 -8.96 -12.17
N GLY A 68 -4.84 -7.67 -12.46
CA GLY A 68 -5.77 -6.85 -13.24
C GLY A 68 -5.99 -7.34 -14.67
N ARG A 69 -5.13 -8.22 -15.20
CA ARG A 69 -5.29 -8.85 -16.53
C ARG A 69 -6.15 -10.11 -16.52
N LEU A 70 -6.50 -10.64 -15.34
CA LEU A 70 -7.38 -11.79 -15.24
C LEU A 70 -8.81 -11.42 -15.70
N PRO A 71 -9.58 -12.38 -16.24
CA PRO A 71 -11.00 -12.16 -16.53
C PRO A 71 -11.80 -11.72 -15.29
N THR A 72 -11.36 -12.17 -14.12
CA THR A 72 -11.94 -11.80 -12.82
C THR A 72 -10.80 -11.61 -11.82
N PRO A 73 -10.26 -10.37 -11.66
CA PRO A 73 -9.07 -10.11 -10.86
C PRO A 73 -9.14 -10.56 -9.39
N LYS A 74 -10.33 -10.55 -8.79
CA LYS A 74 -10.53 -11.03 -7.41
C LYS A 74 -10.33 -12.54 -7.25
N ASP A 75 -10.37 -13.29 -8.35
CA ASP A 75 -10.15 -14.75 -8.35
C ASP A 75 -8.66 -15.10 -8.48
N SER A 76 -7.76 -14.11 -8.37
CA SER A 76 -6.32 -14.35 -8.33
C SER A 76 -5.94 -15.32 -7.21
N TYR A 77 -5.02 -16.23 -7.52
CA TYR A 77 -4.42 -17.14 -6.55
C TYR A 77 -3.75 -16.40 -5.38
N PHE A 78 -3.40 -15.13 -5.56
CA PHE A 78 -2.91 -14.26 -4.49
C PHE A 78 -3.89 -14.23 -3.29
N PHE A 79 -5.21 -14.16 -3.53
CA PHE A 79 -6.24 -14.07 -2.48
C PHE A 79 -6.67 -15.42 -1.89
N THR A 80 -5.79 -16.42 -1.92
CA THR A 80 -6.05 -17.76 -1.37
C THR A 80 -5.30 -17.99 -0.06
N ALA A 81 -5.66 -19.06 0.66
CA ALA A 81 -5.03 -19.49 1.91
C ALA A 81 -3.51 -19.72 1.79
N ASP A 82 -3.02 -20.08 0.60
CA ASP A 82 -1.59 -20.32 0.36
C ASP A 82 -0.77 -19.02 0.33
N PHE A 83 -1.44 -17.87 0.15
CA PHE A 83 -0.83 -16.55 0.07
C PHE A 83 -1.38 -15.63 1.15
N ILE A 84 -2.29 -14.71 0.83
CA ILE A 84 -2.70 -13.65 1.76
C ILE A 84 -4.02 -13.97 2.47
N GLY A 85 -4.67 -15.09 2.17
CA GLY A 85 -5.91 -15.53 2.78
C GLY A 85 -7.16 -15.09 2.01
N SER A 86 -8.19 -15.94 2.09
CA SER A 86 -9.53 -15.77 1.52
C SER A 86 -10.50 -15.16 2.53
N THR A 87 -11.62 -14.61 2.03
CA THR A 87 -12.63 -13.97 2.86
C THR A 87 -13.95 -14.73 2.94
N ASN A 88 -14.61 -14.63 4.10
CA ASN A 88 -15.99 -15.09 4.26
C ASN A 88 -17.01 -14.07 3.70
N ALA A 89 -18.31 -14.38 3.80
CA ALA A 89 -19.39 -13.51 3.32
C ALA A 89 -19.45 -12.13 4.00
N SER A 90 -18.89 -12.00 5.21
CA SER A 90 -18.77 -10.73 5.95
C SER A 90 -17.50 -9.96 5.60
N GLY A 91 -16.65 -10.47 4.71
CA GLY A 91 -15.38 -9.86 4.33
C GLY A 91 -14.22 -10.16 5.28
N GLN A 92 -14.39 -10.98 6.32
CA GLN A 92 -13.31 -11.32 7.24
C GLN A 92 -12.35 -12.29 6.57
N VAL A 93 -11.05 -12.06 6.71
CA VAL A 93 -10.00 -13.00 6.30
C VAL A 93 -9.99 -14.17 7.27
N ILE A 94 -10.35 -15.36 6.80
CA ILE A 94 -10.61 -16.52 7.67
C ILE A 94 -9.58 -17.64 7.56
N ASP A 95 -8.66 -17.58 6.60
CA ASP A 95 -7.59 -18.56 6.42
C ASP A 95 -6.26 -17.89 6.03
N GLY A 96 -5.24 -18.72 5.79
CA GLY A 96 -3.90 -18.26 5.45
C GLY A 96 -3.12 -17.68 6.63
N PRO A 97 -1.97 -17.03 6.37
CA PRO A 97 -1.04 -16.58 7.41
C PRO A 97 -1.54 -15.39 8.24
N PHE A 98 -2.66 -14.77 7.84
CA PHE A 98 -3.23 -13.58 8.47
C PHE A 98 -4.63 -13.85 9.04
N SER A 99 -4.88 -15.08 9.49
CA SER A 99 -6.11 -15.45 10.20
C SER A 99 -5.79 -16.28 11.46
N PRO A 100 -6.24 -15.85 12.66
CA PRO A 100 -6.77 -14.52 12.96
C PRO A 100 -5.66 -13.44 12.86
N TRP A 101 -6.07 -12.18 12.72
CA TRP A 101 -5.14 -11.05 12.68
C TRP A 101 -5.76 -9.83 13.34
N GLU A 102 -5.32 -9.56 14.56
CA GLU A 102 -5.84 -8.46 15.36
C GLU A 102 -5.43 -7.10 14.76
N THR A 103 -6.38 -6.18 14.58
CA THR A 103 -6.08 -4.83 14.08
C THR A 103 -5.85 -3.83 15.22
N LEU A 104 -5.30 -2.65 14.90
CA LEU A 104 -5.18 -1.52 15.83
C LEU A 104 -6.52 -1.08 16.45
N MET A 105 -7.64 -1.46 15.84
CA MET A 105 -8.99 -1.21 16.36
C MET A 105 -9.51 -2.32 17.28
N ASN A 106 -8.63 -3.26 17.68
CA ASN A 106 -8.95 -4.44 18.50
C ASN A 106 -10.06 -5.31 17.89
N THR A 107 -10.05 -5.48 16.55
CA THR A 107 -10.91 -6.44 15.86
C THR A 107 -10.17 -7.77 15.73
N ASP A 108 -10.85 -8.91 15.93
CA ASP A 108 -10.22 -10.25 15.88
C ASP A 108 -9.71 -10.65 14.48
N TYR A 109 -10.27 -10.04 13.44
CA TYR A 109 -9.97 -10.35 12.04
C TYR A 109 -9.66 -9.09 11.25
N LEU A 110 -8.80 -9.29 10.25
CA LEU A 110 -8.63 -8.39 9.12
C LEU A 110 -9.84 -8.51 8.19
N GLU A 111 -10.27 -7.40 7.59
CA GLU A 111 -11.39 -7.36 6.65
C GLU A 111 -10.93 -6.92 5.26
N ARG A 112 -11.47 -7.58 4.22
CA ARG A 112 -11.28 -7.27 2.80
C ARG A 112 -12.59 -7.46 2.03
N ALA A 113 -12.76 -6.68 0.97
CA ALA A 113 -13.88 -6.78 0.04
C ALA A 113 -13.36 -6.82 -1.41
N VAL A 114 -12.55 -7.84 -1.70
CA VAL A 114 -11.71 -7.89 -2.91
C VAL A 114 -12.54 -7.83 -4.19
N GLY A 115 -12.25 -6.82 -5.02
CA GLY A 115 -12.90 -6.60 -6.31
C GLY A 115 -14.34 -6.08 -6.25
N VAL A 116 -14.85 -5.71 -5.07
CA VAL A 116 -16.16 -5.05 -4.94
C VAL A 116 -16.09 -3.59 -5.39
N GLY A 117 -14.97 -2.92 -5.13
CA GLY A 117 -14.68 -1.56 -5.57
C GLY A 117 -13.29 -1.44 -6.18
N GLY A 118 -12.92 -0.23 -6.59
CA GLY A 118 -11.56 0.06 -7.06
C GLY A 118 -11.13 -0.74 -8.29
N THR A 119 -9.83 -0.75 -8.55
CA THR A 119 -9.19 -1.57 -9.59
C THR A 119 -7.79 -1.96 -9.13
N CYS A 120 -7.22 -3.02 -9.68
CA CYS A 120 -5.77 -3.20 -9.63
C CYS A 120 -5.02 -1.97 -10.21
N TYR A 121 -3.71 -1.90 -9.98
CA TYR A 121 -2.89 -0.84 -10.56
C TYR A 121 -2.94 -0.97 -12.08
N LYS A 122 -3.00 0.16 -12.78
CA LYS A 122 -3.15 0.16 -14.24
C LYS A 122 -1.86 0.49 -14.94
N GLU A 123 -1.56 -0.24 -16.01
CA GLU A 123 -0.41 0.02 -16.88
C GLU A 123 -0.46 1.42 -17.50
N GLU A 124 -1.65 1.95 -17.78
CA GLU A 124 -1.81 3.31 -18.31
C GLU A 124 -1.23 4.38 -17.36
N TYR A 125 -1.36 4.19 -16.04
CA TYR A 125 -0.81 5.10 -15.05
C TYR A 125 0.71 4.97 -14.96
N ILE A 126 1.24 3.74 -15.00
CA ILE A 126 2.69 3.51 -15.06
C ILE A 126 3.29 4.17 -16.30
N ASN A 127 2.70 3.95 -17.48
CA ASN A 127 3.14 4.53 -18.73
C ASN A 127 3.09 6.06 -18.68
N TRP A 128 2.02 6.63 -18.13
CA TRP A 128 1.93 8.08 -17.93
C TRP A 128 3.05 8.58 -17.01
N GLN A 129 3.29 7.94 -15.87
CA GLN A 129 4.32 8.34 -14.90
C GLN A 129 5.73 8.29 -15.52
N MET A 130 6.04 7.26 -16.30
CA MET A 130 7.33 7.08 -16.98
C MET A 130 7.60 8.13 -18.06
N GLN A 131 6.55 8.76 -18.59
CA GLN A 131 6.65 9.80 -19.61
C GLN A 131 6.75 11.21 -19.01
N GLN A 132 6.66 11.37 -17.68
CA GLN A 132 6.69 12.68 -17.05
C GLN A 132 8.09 13.30 -17.11
N THR A 133 8.17 14.50 -17.66
CA THR A 133 9.39 15.32 -17.71
C THR A 133 9.40 16.43 -16.67
N LYS A 134 8.26 16.66 -16.01
CA LYS A 134 8.05 17.69 -15.00
C LYS A 134 7.81 17.04 -13.66
N ILE A 135 8.66 17.36 -12.69
CA ILE A 135 8.57 16.77 -11.36
C ILE A 135 7.27 17.18 -10.65
N GLU A 136 6.76 18.38 -10.92
CA GLU A 136 5.50 18.86 -10.34
C GLU A 136 4.29 17.96 -10.67
N ASN A 137 4.34 17.17 -11.76
CA ASN A 137 3.27 16.23 -12.11
C ASN A 137 3.29 14.97 -11.21
N ILE A 138 4.46 14.64 -10.66
CA ILE A 138 4.69 13.48 -9.79
C ILE A 138 4.52 13.84 -8.31
N ILE A 139 5.06 14.98 -7.87
CA ILE A 139 4.95 15.47 -6.48
C ILE A 139 3.89 16.56 -6.30
N ALA A 140 2.81 16.47 -7.07
CA ALA A 140 1.72 17.43 -7.01
C ALA A 140 1.05 17.43 -5.63
N TYR A 141 0.50 18.58 -5.23
CA TYR A 141 -0.38 18.65 -4.08
C TYR A 141 -1.76 18.11 -4.46
N THR A 142 -2.02 16.85 -4.10
CA THR A 142 -3.21 16.09 -4.53
C THR A 142 -4.46 16.46 -3.73
N ALA A 143 -4.29 16.93 -2.49
CA ALA A 143 -5.39 17.39 -1.63
C ALA A 143 -5.62 18.91 -1.71
N ILE A 144 -5.71 19.48 -2.92
CA ILE A 144 -5.71 20.95 -3.19
C ILE A 144 -6.54 21.74 -2.14
N PRO A 145 -5.93 22.60 -1.31
CA PRO A 145 -6.62 23.25 -0.19
C PRO A 145 -7.63 24.31 -0.66
N ASP A 146 -7.36 24.93 -1.82
CA ASP A 146 -8.21 25.97 -2.42
C ASP A 146 -8.25 25.78 -3.95
N PRO A 147 -9.25 25.04 -4.45
CA PRO A 147 -9.44 24.80 -5.89
C PRO A 147 -9.64 26.13 -6.64
N GLY A 148 -8.58 26.60 -7.32
CA GLY A 148 -8.58 27.85 -8.08
C GLY A 148 -7.53 28.86 -7.66
N LYS A 149 -6.97 28.76 -6.45
CA LYS A 149 -5.82 29.59 -6.01
C LYS A 149 -4.49 28.84 -6.06
N CYS A 150 -4.51 27.53 -5.93
CA CYS A 150 -3.33 26.71 -6.14
C CYS A 150 -3.17 26.41 -7.64
N PRO A 151 -2.08 26.85 -8.30
CA PRO A 151 -1.85 26.60 -9.72
C PRO A 151 -1.47 25.14 -10.02
N SER A 152 -1.34 24.29 -8.99
CA SER A 152 -0.98 22.89 -9.12
C SER A 152 -2.01 22.12 -9.94
N LYS A 153 -1.55 21.47 -11.01
CA LYS A 153 -2.36 20.55 -11.80
C LYS A 153 -2.15 19.14 -11.28
N VAL A 154 -3.24 18.45 -10.97
CA VAL A 154 -3.21 17.04 -10.55
C VAL A 154 -3.80 16.19 -11.67
N TYR A 155 -3.07 15.16 -12.08
CA TYR A 155 -3.48 14.23 -13.13
C TYR A 155 -3.82 12.88 -12.52
N SER A 156 -4.76 12.15 -13.11
CA SER A 156 -5.15 10.81 -12.64
C SER A 156 -3.99 9.81 -12.58
N GLY A 157 -2.99 9.98 -13.45
CA GLY A 157 -1.77 9.17 -13.44
C GLY A 157 -0.78 9.51 -12.32
N ASN A 158 -1.01 10.57 -11.54
CA ASN A 158 -0.16 10.89 -10.39
C ASN A 158 -0.04 9.66 -9.46
N PRO A 159 1.16 9.32 -8.95
CA PRO A 159 1.34 8.10 -8.15
C PRO A 159 0.40 7.97 -6.96
N GLU A 160 0.08 9.07 -6.28
CA GLU A 160 -0.84 9.07 -5.14
C GLU A 160 -2.30 8.87 -5.59
N LEU A 161 -2.71 9.35 -6.77
CA LEU A 161 -4.06 9.03 -7.25
C LEU A 161 -4.14 7.61 -7.80
N ALA A 162 -3.12 7.18 -8.54
CA ALA A 162 -3.05 5.86 -9.15
C ALA A 162 -2.99 4.73 -8.11
N HIS A 163 -2.29 4.91 -6.99
CA HIS A 163 -2.21 3.88 -5.94
C HIS A 163 -3.52 3.68 -5.17
N GLY A 164 -4.45 4.65 -5.22
CA GLY A 164 -5.74 4.56 -4.53
C GLY A 164 -6.64 3.45 -5.08
N GLY A 165 -6.49 3.11 -6.38
CA GLY A 165 -7.23 2.02 -7.01
C GLY A 165 -7.06 0.69 -6.25
N PRO A 166 -5.82 0.17 -6.09
CA PRO A 166 -5.56 -1.05 -5.36
C PRO A 166 -6.02 -1.06 -3.89
N HIS A 167 -5.96 0.07 -3.19
CA HIS A 167 -6.52 0.21 -1.84
C HIS A 167 -8.01 -0.12 -1.83
N THR A 168 -8.77 0.51 -2.72
CA THR A 168 -10.21 0.25 -2.85
C THR A 168 -10.49 -1.14 -3.44
N PHE A 169 -9.59 -1.68 -4.26
CA PHE A 169 -9.71 -3.02 -4.83
C PHE A 169 -9.61 -4.11 -3.79
N ILE A 170 -8.68 -4.02 -2.83
CA ILE A 170 -8.65 -4.96 -1.71
C ILE A 170 -9.88 -4.73 -0.81
N GLY A 171 -10.29 -3.48 -0.60
CA GLY A 171 -11.44 -3.16 0.25
C GLY A 171 -11.14 -3.33 1.74
N GLY A 172 -12.20 -3.31 2.57
CA GLY A 172 -12.09 -3.49 4.02
C GLY A 172 -11.07 -2.54 4.66
N ASN A 173 -10.15 -3.07 5.47
CA ASN A 173 -9.13 -2.24 6.13
C ASN A 173 -8.24 -1.48 5.12
N MET A 174 -7.90 -2.11 3.98
CA MET A 174 -7.08 -1.50 2.92
C MET A 174 -7.74 -0.31 2.23
N ALA A 175 -9.06 -0.16 2.30
CA ALA A 175 -9.78 0.93 1.63
C ALA A 175 -9.62 2.29 2.32
N TYR A 176 -9.27 2.31 3.60
CA TYR A 176 -9.22 3.54 4.41
C TYR A 176 -7.79 3.84 4.83
N ILE A 177 -7.35 5.09 4.62
CA ILE A 177 -5.98 5.54 4.93
C ILE A 177 -5.63 5.28 6.41
N THR A 178 -6.58 5.51 7.32
CA THR A 178 -6.36 5.32 8.77
C THR A 178 -6.17 3.86 9.17
N THR A 179 -6.62 2.90 8.36
CA THR A 179 -6.59 1.48 8.72
C THR A 179 -5.81 0.60 7.75
N SER A 180 -5.39 1.12 6.60
CA SER A 180 -4.81 0.32 5.52
C SER A 180 -3.55 -0.43 5.94
N ALA A 181 -2.70 0.23 6.73
CA ALA A 181 -1.48 -0.38 7.25
C ALA A 181 -1.69 -1.54 8.25
N ASN A 182 -2.93 -1.83 8.67
CA ASN A 182 -3.24 -3.06 9.43
C ASN A 182 -3.15 -4.32 8.57
N ASP A 183 -3.36 -4.19 7.26
CA ASP A 183 -3.27 -5.30 6.31
C ASP A 183 -1.81 -5.46 5.86
N PRO A 184 -1.17 -6.64 6.05
CA PRO A 184 0.19 -6.87 5.56
C PRO A 184 0.38 -6.59 4.06
N VAL A 185 -0.68 -6.70 3.26
CA VAL A 185 -0.66 -6.42 1.81
C VAL A 185 -0.37 -4.95 1.51
N PHE A 186 -0.64 -4.04 2.45
CA PHE A 186 -0.27 -2.62 2.38
C PHE A 186 1.21 -2.45 1.98
N TYR A 187 2.09 -3.17 2.66
CA TYR A 187 3.52 -3.04 2.46
C TYR A 187 3.96 -3.59 1.10
N ASN A 188 3.35 -4.68 0.62
CA ASN A 188 3.61 -5.21 -0.72
C ASN A 188 3.13 -4.25 -1.82
N HIS A 189 1.95 -3.64 -1.65
CA HIS A 189 1.41 -2.64 -2.57
C HIS A 189 2.31 -1.39 -2.63
N HIS A 190 2.70 -0.84 -1.48
CA HIS A 190 3.56 0.34 -1.45
C HIS A 190 4.99 0.03 -1.95
N CYS A 191 5.50 -1.20 -1.81
CA CYS A 191 6.71 -1.63 -2.50
C CYS A 191 6.58 -1.55 -4.02
N PHE A 192 5.41 -1.87 -4.59
CA PHE A 192 5.17 -1.73 -6.01
C PHE A 192 5.12 -0.25 -6.42
N VAL A 193 4.50 0.61 -5.62
CA VAL A 193 4.51 2.07 -5.83
C VAL A 193 5.95 2.61 -5.81
N ASP A 194 6.78 2.21 -4.85
CA ASP A 194 8.19 2.62 -4.78
C ASP A 194 9.02 2.09 -5.97
N PHE A 195 8.74 0.85 -6.41
CA PHE A 195 9.36 0.28 -7.60
C PHE A 195 9.06 1.11 -8.85
N VAL A 196 7.80 1.49 -9.06
CA VAL A 196 7.40 2.34 -10.20
C VAL A 196 8.06 3.72 -10.09
N ARG A 197 8.08 4.32 -8.89
CA ARG A 197 8.81 5.58 -8.64
C ARG A 197 10.28 5.47 -9.05
N LYS A 198 10.98 4.42 -8.63
CA LYS A 198 12.40 4.21 -8.96
C LYS A 198 12.64 4.10 -10.47
N LYS A 199 11.70 3.51 -11.21
CA LYS A 199 11.79 3.42 -12.68
C LYS A 199 11.67 4.79 -13.36
N ASN A 200 10.90 5.72 -12.81
CA ASN A 200 10.65 7.04 -13.42
C ASN A 200 11.90 7.93 -13.56
N LYS A 201 13.10 7.54 -13.07
CA LYS A 201 14.37 8.30 -13.10
C LYS A 201 14.31 9.73 -12.51
N ILE A 202 13.15 10.14 -12.01
CA ILE A 202 12.96 11.35 -11.22
C ILE A 202 13.54 11.05 -9.85
N LEU A 203 14.83 11.36 -9.69
CA LEU A 203 15.59 11.21 -8.45
C LEU A 203 15.02 12.16 -7.40
N ILE A 204 14.10 11.64 -6.60
CA ILE A 204 13.80 12.18 -5.28
C ILE A 204 14.46 11.21 -4.30
N LEU A 205 15.68 11.61 -3.89
CA LEU A 205 16.60 11.02 -2.91
C LEU A 205 16.74 9.49 -2.92
#